data_AF-A0AAV6UB37-F1
#
_entry.id   AF-A0AAV6UB37-F1
#
_cell.length_a   1.000
_cell.length_b   1.000
_cell.length_c   1.000
_cell.angle_alpha   90.00
_cell.angle_beta   90.00
_cell.angle_gamma   90.00
#
_symmetry.space_group_name_H-M   'P 1'
#
loop_
_entity.id
_entity.type
_entity.pdbx_description
1 polymer ?
#
loop_
_entity_poly.entity_id
_entity_poly.type
_entity_poly.pdbx_seq_one_letter_code
_entity_poly.pdbx_strand_id
1 'polypeptide(L)'
;MSSDYFKKLDFLTSIRYEEKLKVGSIDLPDPLDIAVRDSVFSDDTRNWPDLTFGDIYLYLVESTCWYTKEQFKSFKLLDGYNLFSSGKIKKILTYCAPRKVACNIVATVEAGQTLKKFYSSWMRQTL
;
A
#
# COMPACT_ATOMS: atom_id res chain seq x y z
N MET A 1 -1.63 9.85 -19.28
CA MET A 1 -2.11 9.76 -17.89
C MET A 1 -2.74 11.07 -17.48
N SER A 2 -3.87 11.04 -16.77
CA SER A 2 -4.78 12.19 -16.65
C SER A 2 -4.97 12.72 -15.24
N SER A 3 -4.45 12.06 -14.20
CA SER A 3 -4.61 12.53 -12.83
C SER A 3 -3.96 13.91 -12.63
N ASP A 4 -4.59 14.74 -11.80
CA ASP A 4 -4.06 16.08 -11.48
C ASP A 4 -2.77 16.01 -10.66
N TYR A 5 -2.52 14.88 -10.00
CA TYR A 5 -1.23 14.61 -9.37
C TYR A 5 -0.13 14.51 -10.41
N PHE A 6 -0.33 13.68 -11.45
CA PHE A 6 0.68 13.46 -12.49
C PHE A 6 1.07 14.75 -13.21
N LYS A 7 0.09 15.62 -13.50
CA LYS A 7 0.32 16.92 -14.16
C LYS A 7 1.19 17.88 -13.35
N LYS A 8 1.29 17.70 -12.02
CA LYS A 8 2.07 18.55 -11.11
C LYS A 8 3.49 18.04 -10.88
N LEU A 9 3.83 16.86 -11.40
CA LEU A 9 5.16 16.28 -11.23
C LEU A 9 6.18 16.96 -12.15
N ASP A 10 7.43 17.03 -11.68
CA ASP A 10 8.56 17.37 -12.53
C ASP A 10 8.85 16.25 -13.54
N PHE A 11 9.57 16.59 -14.60
CA PHE A 11 9.84 15.69 -15.73
C PHE A 11 10.49 14.36 -15.31
N LEU A 12 11.43 14.37 -14.35
CA LEU A 12 12.08 13.13 -13.92
C LEU A 12 11.16 12.27 -13.05
N THR A 13 10.36 12.91 -12.18
CA THR A 13 9.41 12.18 -11.34
C THR A 13 8.24 11.64 -12.14
N SER A 14 7.78 12.32 -13.19
CA SER A 14 6.73 11.82 -14.07
C SER A 14 7.17 10.55 -14.80
N ILE A 15 8.40 10.50 -15.32
CA ILE A 15 8.97 9.28 -15.94
C ILE A 15 8.99 8.13 -14.93
N ARG A 16 9.54 8.35 -13.72
CA ARG A 16 9.57 7.33 -12.67
C ARG A 16 8.18 6.87 -12.25
N TYR A 17 7.21 7.76 -12.28
CA TYR A 17 5.82 7.44 -11.97
C TYR A 17 5.22 6.53 -13.05
N GLU A 18 5.43 6.85 -14.33
CA GLU A 18 4.98 6.00 -15.44
C GLU A 18 5.65 4.63 -15.41
N GLU A 19 6.95 4.56 -15.09
CA GLU A 19 7.68 3.30 -14.93
C GLU A 19 7.08 2.43 -13.82
N LYS A 20 6.67 3.00 -12.69
CA LYS A 20 6.02 2.27 -11.59
C LYS A 20 4.67 1.67 -12.00
N LEU A 21 3.98 2.29 -12.96
CA LEU A 21 2.71 1.80 -13.47
C LEU A 21 2.88 0.77 -14.59
N LYS A 22 4.12 0.39 -14.91
CA LYS A 22 4.43 -0.67 -15.87
C LYS A 22 5.05 -1.86 -15.15
N VAL A 23 4.38 -3.01 -15.23
CA VAL A 23 4.92 -4.27 -14.70
C VAL A 23 5.11 -5.23 -15.85
N GLY A 24 6.35 -5.36 -16.31
CA GLY A 24 6.69 -6.13 -17.51
C GLY A 24 6.02 -5.55 -18.75
N SER A 25 5.13 -6.32 -19.39
CA SER A 25 4.36 -5.89 -20.56
C SER A 25 2.94 -5.40 -20.21
N ILE A 26 2.64 -5.21 -18.92
CA ILE A 26 1.32 -4.82 -18.43
C ILE A 26 1.35 -3.35 -18.00
N ASP A 27 0.50 -2.54 -18.63
CA ASP A 27 0.20 -1.18 -18.18
C ASP A 27 -0.90 -1.24 -17.10
N LEU A 28 -0.59 -0.70 -15.93
CA LEU A 28 -1.54 -0.57 -14.83
C LEU A 28 -2.31 0.75 -14.94
N PRO A 29 -3.61 0.77 -14.57
CA PRO A 29 -4.39 1.99 -14.53
C PRO A 29 -3.85 2.93 -13.45
N ASP A 30 -3.91 4.24 -13.73
CA ASP A 30 -3.47 5.28 -12.79
C ASP A 30 -4.34 5.26 -11.52
N PRO A 31 -3.77 4.91 -10.35
CA PRO A 31 -4.53 4.81 -9.10
C PRO A 31 -4.96 6.16 -8.53
N LEU A 32 -4.43 7.28 -9.04
CA LEU A 32 -4.78 8.62 -8.58
C LEU A 32 -5.80 9.33 -9.49
N ASP A 33 -6.16 8.72 -10.61
CA ASP A 33 -7.23 9.22 -11.47
C ASP A 33 -8.60 8.74 -10.96
N ILE A 34 -9.43 9.68 -10.51
CA ILE A 34 -10.75 9.39 -9.93
C ILE A 34 -11.67 8.71 -10.94
N ALA A 35 -11.66 9.15 -12.21
CA ALA A 35 -12.54 8.58 -13.22
C ALA A 35 -12.14 7.14 -13.55
N VAL A 36 -10.84 6.84 -13.57
CA VAL A 36 -10.32 5.48 -13.75
C VAL A 36 -10.63 4.61 -12.54
N ARG A 37 -10.47 5.13 -11.32
CA ARG A 37 -10.82 4.41 -10.08
C ARG A 37 -12.27 3.96 -10.06
N ASP A 38 -13.20 4.86 -10.37
CA ASP A 38 -14.63 4.57 -10.28
C ASP A 38 -15.12 3.59 -11.37
N SER A 39 -14.40 3.51 -12.49
CA SER A 39 -14.77 2.64 -13.62
C SER A 39 -14.08 1.28 -13.62
N VAL A 40 -12.82 1.20 -13.17
CA VAL A 40 -11.97 0.02 -13.34
C VAL A 40 -11.71 -0.72 -12.03
N PHE A 41 -11.70 -0.02 -10.89
CA PHE A 41 -11.36 -0.63 -9.61
C PHE A 41 -12.60 -1.19 -8.91
N SER A 42 -12.42 -2.32 -8.23
CA SER A 42 -13.46 -3.02 -7.47
C SER A 42 -13.22 -2.89 -5.97
N ASP A 43 -14.30 -2.77 -5.19
CA ASP A 43 -14.26 -2.83 -3.71
C ASP A 43 -14.41 -4.25 -3.15
N ASP A 44 -14.50 -5.26 -4.02
CA ASP A 44 -14.66 -6.65 -3.60
C ASP A 44 -13.35 -7.18 -3.01
N THR A 45 -13.40 -7.59 -1.74
CA THR A 45 -12.25 -8.14 -1.01
C THR A 45 -11.74 -9.45 -1.61
N ARG A 46 -12.55 -10.17 -2.38
CA ARG A 46 -12.14 -11.39 -3.10
C ARG A 46 -11.12 -11.10 -4.21
N ASN A 47 -11.02 -9.85 -4.65
CA ASN A 47 -10.05 -9.41 -5.64
C ASN A 47 -8.68 -9.06 -5.04
N TRP A 48 -8.55 -9.10 -3.72
CA TRP A 48 -7.27 -8.82 -3.08
C TRP A 48 -6.22 -9.86 -3.47
N PRO A 49 -4.95 -9.45 -3.58
CA PRO A 49 -3.87 -10.41 -3.79
C PRO A 49 -3.78 -11.33 -2.57
N ASP A 50 -3.46 -12.59 -2.83
CA ASP A 50 -3.16 -13.53 -1.76
C ASP A 50 -1.77 -13.18 -1.21
N LEU A 51 -1.74 -12.66 0.01
CA LEU A 51 -0.52 -12.19 0.66
C LEU A 51 -0.39 -12.86 2.02
N THR A 52 0.77 -13.49 2.23
CA THR A 52 1.12 -14.00 3.54
C THR A 52 1.85 -12.93 4.35
N PHE A 53 1.88 -13.11 5.68
CA PHE A 53 2.70 -12.25 6.54
C PHE A 53 4.19 -12.29 6.16
N GLY A 54 4.66 -13.44 5.64
CA GLY A 54 6.03 -13.60 5.15
C GLY A 54 6.33 -12.69 3.96
N ASP A 55 5.40 -12.57 3.02
CA ASP A 55 5.54 -11.69 1.84
C ASP A 55 5.62 -10.23 2.26
N ILE A 56 4.81 -9.82 3.23
CA ILE A 56 4.82 -8.47 3.79
C ILE A 56 6.16 -8.18 4.47
N TYR A 57 6.68 -9.13 5.27
CA TYR A 57 8.00 -9.00 5.91
C TYR A 57 9.12 -8.88 4.86
N LEU A 58 9.14 -9.77 3.87
CA LEU A 58 10.15 -9.80 2.82
C LEU A 58 10.18 -8.45 2.07
N TYR A 59 9.02 -7.92 1.71
CA TYR A 59 8.92 -6.67 1.00
C TYR A 59 9.36 -5.47 1.85
N LEU A 60 8.79 -5.32 3.05
CA LEU A 60 8.98 -4.13 3.89
C LEU A 60 10.33 -4.09 4.62
N VAL A 61 10.90 -5.25 4.93
CA VAL A 61 12.13 -5.35 5.74
C VAL A 61 13.33 -5.74 4.90
N GLU A 62 13.23 -6.78 4.06
CA GLU A 62 14.40 -7.32 3.34
C GLU A 62 14.61 -6.65 1.97
N SER A 63 13.54 -6.30 1.25
CA SER A 63 13.65 -5.73 -0.11
C SER A 63 13.74 -4.20 -0.11
N THR A 64 12.78 -3.51 0.52
CA THR A 64 12.72 -2.04 0.52
C THR A 64 13.46 -1.41 1.70
N CYS A 65 13.78 -2.19 2.73
CA CYS A 65 14.40 -1.75 3.98
C CYS A 65 13.70 -0.56 4.64
N TRP A 66 12.38 -0.42 4.46
CA TRP A 66 11.59 0.66 5.06
C TRP A 66 11.46 0.52 6.58
N TYR A 67 11.46 -0.72 7.08
CA TYR A 67 11.40 -1.00 8.50
C TYR A 67 12.52 -1.95 8.92
N THR A 68 13.05 -1.74 10.13
CA THR A 68 13.97 -2.72 10.72
C THR A 68 13.23 -3.96 11.19
N LYS A 69 13.96 -5.08 11.35
CA LYS A 69 13.41 -6.33 11.91
C LYS A 69 12.75 -6.09 13.27
N GLU A 70 13.30 -5.18 14.07
CA GLU A 70 12.78 -4.85 15.40
C GLU A 70 11.51 -4.01 15.34
N GLN A 71 11.44 -3.03 14.43
CA GLN A 71 10.23 -2.25 14.20
C GLN A 71 9.10 -3.14 13.69
N PHE A 72 9.42 -4.09 12.80
CA PHE A 72 8.42 -5.00 12.23
C PHE A 72 7.95 -6.08 13.23
N LYS A 73 8.78 -6.49 14.20
CA LYS A 73 8.31 -7.31 15.35
C LYS A 73 7.17 -6.63 16.09
N SER A 74 7.18 -5.30 16.12
CA SER A 74 6.15 -4.45 16.70
C SER A 74 5.16 -3.97 15.63
N PHE A 75 4.75 -4.83 14.69
CA PHE A 75 3.90 -4.44 13.54
C PHE A 75 2.61 -3.69 13.92
N LYS A 76 2.09 -3.91 15.12
CA LYS A 76 0.91 -3.20 15.66
C LYS A 76 1.14 -1.71 15.91
N LEU A 77 2.41 -1.29 16.00
CA LEU A 77 2.80 0.12 16.08
C LEU A 77 2.91 0.80 14.71
N LEU A 78 2.92 0.03 13.62
CA LEU A 78 3.08 0.61 12.29
C LEU A 78 1.90 1.52 11.96
N ASP A 79 2.16 2.63 11.29
CA ASP A 79 1.15 3.62 10.92
C ASP A 79 -0.01 2.98 10.15
N GLY A 80 0.28 2.04 9.25
CA GLY A 80 -0.74 1.29 8.51
C GLY A 80 -1.69 0.51 9.43
N TYR A 81 -1.15 -0.17 10.45
CA TYR A 81 -1.98 -0.90 11.42
C TYR A 81 -2.77 0.05 12.32
N ASN A 82 -2.19 1.18 12.72
CA ASN A 82 -2.89 2.19 13.51
C ASN A 82 -4.05 2.82 12.74
N LEU A 83 -3.87 3.14 11.45
CA LEU A 83 -4.94 3.65 10.59
C LEU A 83 -6.07 2.63 10.43
N PHE A 84 -5.73 1.35 10.24
CA PHE A 84 -6.71 0.28 10.15
C PHE A 84 -7.48 0.10 11.47
N SER A 85 -6.76 -0.08 12.59
CA SER A 85 -7.36 -0.31 13.92
C SER A 85 -8.14 0.88 14.46
N SER A 86 -7.80 2.10 14.05
CA SER A 86 -8.55 3.32 14.38
C SER A 86 -9.80 3.53 13.52
N GLY A 87 -10.11 2.62 12.60
CA GLY A 87 -11.27 2.72 11.70
C GLY A 87 -11.18 3.87 10.70
N LYS A 88 -9.95 4.30 10.36
CA LYS A 88 -9.68 5.45 9.48
C LYS A 88 -9.65 5.08 8.01
N ILE A 89 -9.52 3.80 7.69
CA ILE A 89 -9.61 3.28 6.34
C ILE A 89 -11.10 3.09 6.01
N LYS A 90 -11.63 3.85 5.04
CA LYS A 90 -13.05 3.82 4.68
C LYS A 90 -13.35 2.89 3.53
N LYS A 91 -12.60 3.04 2.44
CA LYS A 91 -12.81 2.28 1.21
C LYS A 91 -11.47 1.77 0.72
N ILE A 92 -11.43 0.50 0.38
CA ILE A 92 -10.29 -0.12 -0.29
C ILE A 92 -10.77 -0.52 -1.67
N LEU A 93 -10.11 0.04 -2.68
CA LEU A 93 -10.35 -0.24 -4.08
C LEU A 93 -9.17 -1.04 -4.61
N THR A 94 -9.46 -2.04 -5.43
CA THR A 94 -8.47 -2.93 -6.00
C THR A 94 -8.65 -3.08 -7.50
N TYR A 95 -7.53 -3.10 -8.19
CA TYR A 95 -7.45 -3.52 -9.58
C TYR A 95 -6.40 -4.61 -9.66
N CYS A 96 -6.75 -5.77 -10.20
CA CYS A 96 -5.78 -6.79 -10.54
C CYS A 96 -5.74 -6.98 -12.04
N ALA A 97 -4.54 -6.92 -12.59
CA ALA A 97 -4.31 -7.21 -13.99
C ALA A 97 -4.73 -8.66 -14.32
N PRO A 98 -4.99 -8.97 -15.61
CA PRO A 98 -5.27 -10.33 -16.04
C PRO A 98 -4.20 -11.31 -15.53
N ARG A 99 -4.64 -12.51 -15.12
CA ARG A 99 -3.79 -13.55 -14.49
C ARG A 99 -3.18 -13.16 -13.12
N LYS A 100 -3.60 -12.04 -12.51
CA LYS A 100 -3.15 -11.55 -11.19
C LYS A 100 -1.63 -11.39 -11.06
N VAL A 101 -0.95 -11.04 -12.16
CA VAL A 101 0.50 -10.82 -12.18
C VAL A 101 0.90 -9.54 -11.43
N ALA A 102 0.01 -8.54 -11.44
CA ALA A 102 0.17 -7.29 -10.72
C ALA A 102 -1.19 -6.81 -10.22
N CYS A 103 -1.21 -6.19 -9.03
CA CYS A 103 -2.41 -5.63 -8.44
C CYS A 103 -2.12 -4.25 -7.85
N ASN A 104 -3.00 -3.29 -8.12
CA ASN A 104 -3.03 -1.98 -7.50
C ASN A 104 -4.07 -1.99 -6.37
N ILE A 105 -3.67 -1.50 -5.21
CA ILE A 105 -4.54 -1.32 -4.06
C ILE A 105 -4.53 0.16 -3.69
N VAL A 106 -5.72 0.74 -3.57
CA VAL A 106 -5.91 2.15 -3.21
C VAL A 106 -6.84 2.22 -2.01
N ALA A 107 -6.38 2.81 -0.93
CA ALA A 107 -7.18 3.02 0.27
C ALA A 107 -7.52 4.50 0.43
N THR A 108 -8.78 4.81 0.68
CA THR A 108 -9.22 6.13 1.11
C THR A 108 -9.15 6.20 2.63
N VAL A 109 -8.35 7.15 3.13
CA VAL A 109 -8.05 7.32 4.56
C VAL A 109 -8.59 8.67 5.04
N GLU A 110 -9.33 8.67 6.14
CA GLU A 110 -9.74 9.90 6.81
C GLU A 110 -8.61 10.52 7.63
N ALA A 111 -8.61 11.86 7.72
CA ALA A 111 -7.66 12.58 8.54
C ALA A 111 -7.85 12.28 10.06
N GLY A 112 -6.73 12.36 10.78
CA GLY A 112 -6.65 12.21 12.24
C GLY A 112 -6.43 10.76 12.70
N GLN A 113 -5.63 10.59 13.75
CA GLN A 113 -5.41 9.31 14.43
C GLN A 113 -6.06 9.36 15.81
N THR A 114 -6.92 8.39 16.14
CA THR A 114 -7.69 8.38 17.40
C THR A 114 -7.05 7.49 18.47
N LEU A 115 -6.13 6.59 18.12
CA LEU A 115 -5.51 5.64 19.04
C LEU A 115 -3.98 5.71 18.97
N LYS A 116 -3.33 6.19 20.03
CA LYS A 116 -1.92 5.87 20.32
C LYS A 116 -1.88 4.80 21.40
N LYS A 117 -2.05 3.54 21.02
CA LYS A 117 -1.74 2.42 21.92
C LYS A 117 -0.24 2.13 21.81
N PHE A 118 0.49 2.29 22.91
CA PHE A 118 1.90 1.94 22.97
C PHE A 118 2.03 0.42 23.15
N TYR A 119 2.60 -0.24 22.15
CA TYR A 119 3.00 -1.64 22.21
C TYR A 119 4.52 -1.72 22.21
N SER A 120 5.14 -2.26 23.25
CA SER A 120 6.58 -2.51 23.25
C SER A 120 6.90 -3.82 22.52
N SER A 121 8.05 -3.85 21.84
CA SER A 121 8.62 -5.08 21.30
C SER A 121 8.90 -6.04 22.47
N TRP A 122 8.46 -7.30 22.38
CA TRP A 122 8.88 -8.32 23.33
C TRP A 122 10.36 -8.60 23.13
N MET A 123 11.21 -7.98 23.94
CA MET A 123 12.64 -8.34 23.99
C MET A 123 12.77 -9.59 24.86
N ARG A 124 13.26 -10.70 24.28
CA ARG A 124 13.90 -11.73 25.11
C ARG A 124 15.14 -11.07 25.68
N GLN A 125 15.15 -10.80 26.98
CA GLN A 125 16.39 -10.55 27.70
C GLN A 125 17.22 -11.84 27.56
N THR A 126 18.27 -11.78 26.75
CA THR A 126 19.32 -12.78 26.81
C THR A 126 20.00 -12.62 28.16
N LEU A 127 19.80 -13.61 29.03
CA LEU A 127 20.56 -13.81 30.25
C LEU A 127 22.03 -14.10 29.93
#